data_AF-A0A023DAM7-F1
#
_entry.id   AF-A0A023DAM7-F1
#
_cell.length_a   1.000
_cell.length_b   1.000
_cell.length_c   1.000
_cell.angle_alpha   90.00
_cell.angle_beta   90.00
_cell.angle_gamma   90.00
#
_symmetry.space_group_name_H-M   'P 1'
#
loop_
_entity.id
_entity.type
_entity.pdbx_description
1 polymer ?
#
loop_
_entity_poly.entity_id
_entity_poly.type
_entity_poly.pdbx_seq_one_letter_code
_entity_poly.pdbx_strand_id
1 'polypeptide(L)'
;MILLAETLLWSAALLAHALRQVKFRRLLHFTGAPPPRLAVILPILTALALAVGAEGWRGLVGWFGTASLAGLLVTAGLTRTMQRHHLR
;
A
#
# COMPACT_ATOMS: atom_id res chain seq x y z
N MET A 1 13.03 10.70 7.64
CA MET A 1 13.04 10.21 6.25
C MET A 1 12.60 8.76 6.13
N ILE A 2 13.05 7.88 7.04
CA ILE A 2 12.72 6.44 7.02
C ILE A 2 11.20 6.18 7.14
N LEU A 3 10.52 6.84 8.08
CA LEU A 3 9.06 6.70 8.24
C LEU A 3 8.26 7.05 6.97
N LEU A 4 8.67 8.09 6.25
CA LEU A 4 8.03 8.47 4.98
C LEU A 4 8.26 7.39 3.92
N ALA A 5 9.48 6.87 3.82
CA ALA A 5 9.82 5.81 2.87
C ALA A 5 9.03 4.53 3.16
N GLU A 6 8.94 4.11 4.42
CA GLU A 6 8.12 2.97 4.84
C GLU A 6 6.64 3.16 4.50
N THR A 7 6.10 4.35 4.80
CA THR A 7 4.69 4.66 4.52
C THR A 7 4.40 4.60 3.01
N LEU A 8 5.32 5.09 2.17
CA LEU A 8 5.19 5.01 0.71
C LEU A 8 5.29 3.58 0.19
N LEU A 9 6.25 2.79 0.70
CA LEU A 9 6.41 1.38 0.33
C LEU A 9 5.17 0.55 0.72
N TRP A 10 4.64 0.76 1.92
CA TRP A 10 3.39 0.16 2.35
C TRP A 10 2.21 0.58 1.48
N SER A 11 2.10 1.87 1.17
CA SER A 11 1.03 2.38 0.31
C SER A 11 1.07 1.76 -1.08
N ALA A 12 2.27 1.61 -1.66
CA ALA A 12 2.46 0.96 -2.94
C ALA A 12 2.07 -0.53 -2.89
N ALA A 13 2.51 -1.27 -1.86
CA ALA A 13 2.15 -2.68 -1.70
C ALA A 13 0.65 -2.88 -1.51
N LEU A 14 -0.01 -2.06 -0.69
CA LEU A 14 -1.44 -2.13 -0.42
C LEU A 14 -2.27 -1.74 -1.65
N LEU A 15 -1.84 -0.71 -2.40
CA LEU A 15 -2.49 -0.33 -3.64
C LEU A 15 -2.33 -1.42 -4.71
N ALA A 16 -1.13 -1.97 -4.88
CA ALA A 16 -0.89 -3.10 -5.78
C ALA A 16 -1.74 -4.31 -5.36
N HIS A 17 -1.84 -4.60 -4.06
CA HIS A 17 -2.71 -5.66 -3.55
C HIS A 17 -4.18 -5.40 -3.89
N ALA A 18 -4.69 -4.20 -3.65
CA ALA A 18 -6.06 -3.81 -3.97
C ALA A 18 -6.34 -3.95 -5.48
N LEU A 19 -5.43 -3.47 -6.33
CA LEU A 19 -5.53 -3.59 -7.79
C LEU A 19 -5.42 -5.04 -8.29
N ARG A 20 -4.97 -6.00 -7.49
CA ARG A 20 -5.05 -7.44 -7.84
C ARG A 20 -6.40 -8.05 -7.54
N GLN A 21 -7.20 -7.45 -6.66
CA GLN A 21 -8.54 -7.94 -6.35
C GLN A 21 -9.52 -7.58 -7.47
N VAL A 22 -10.17 -8.59 -8.03
CA VAL A 22 -11.10 -8.43 -9.17
C VAL A 22 -12.25 -7.48 -8.84
N LYS A 23 -12.68 -7.42 -7.57
CA LYS A 23 -13.73 -6.49 -7.10
C LYS A 23 -13.30 -5.03 -7.28
N PHE A 24 -12.11 -4.67 -6.81
CA PHE A 24 -11.58 -3.31 -6.90
C PHE A 24 -11.28 -2.91 -8.35
N ARG A 25 -10.73 -3.81 -9.16
CA ARG A 25 -10.51 -3.54 -10.61
C ARG A 25 -11.82 -3.24 -11.34
N ARG A 26 -12.87 -4.02 -11.08
CA ARG A 26 -14.20 -3.77 -11.64
C ARG A 26 -14.74 -2.41 -11.22
N LEU A 27 -14.62 -2.08 -9.93
CA LEU A 27 -15.17 -0.84 -9.37
C LEU A 27 -14.41 0.41 -9.84
N LEU A 28 -13.13 0.28 -10.18
CA LEU A 28 -12.30 1.36 -10.72
C LEU A 28 -12.26 1.39 -12.26
N HIS A 29 -13.04 0.54 -12.93
CA HIS A 29 -12.99 0.34 -14.40
C HIS A 29 -11.57 0.12 -14.94
N PHE A 30 -10.70 -0.51 -14.15
CA PHE A 30 -9.29 -0.71 -14.50
C PHE A 30 -9.13 -1.89 -15.44
N THR A 31 -8.81 -1.61 -16.71
CA THR A 31 -8.64 -2.61 -17.78
C THR A 31 -7.21 -3.14 -17.92
N GLY A 32 -6.24 -2.53 -17.23
CA GLY A 32 -4.83 -2.94 -17.29
C GLY A 32 -4.57 -4.32 -16.69
N ALA A 33 -3.42 -4.91 -17.03
CA ALA A 33 -2.96 -6.16 -16.44
C ALA A 33 -2.82 -6.03 -14.91
N PRO A 34 -3.16 -7.07 -14.13
CA PRO A 34 -3.00 -7.02 -12.69
C PRO A 34 -1.51 -6.86 -12.34
N PRO A 35 -1.17 -6.07 -11.31
CA PRO A 35 0.22 -5.90 -10.93
C PRO A 35 0.82 -7.27 -10.50
N PRO A 36 2.10 -7.51 -10.80
CA PRO A 36 2.75 -8.78 -10.50
C PRO A 36 2.80 -9.00 -8.98
N ARG A 37 2.87 -10.26 -8.54
CA ARG A 37 2.94 -10.58 -7.09
C ARG A 37 4.11 -9.90 -6.39
N LEU A 38 5.22 -9.76 -7.11
CA LEU A 38 6.43 -9.10 -6.64
C LEU A 38 6.21 -7.61 -6.32
N ALA A 39 5.28 -6.93 -7.00
CA ALA A 39 4.95 -5.54 -6.69
C ALA A 39 4.26 -5.36 -5.33
N VAL A 40 3.76 -6.45 -4.72
CA VAL A 40 3.22 -6.46 -3.35
C VAL A 40 4.30 -6.87 -2.36
N ILE A 41 5.06 -7.93 -2.67
CA ILE A 41 6.02 -8.53 -1.74
C ILE A 41 7.25 -7.65 -1.56
N LEU A 42 7.80 -7.12 -2.65
CA LEU A 42 9.07 -6.39 -2.61
C LEU A 42 9.01 -5.14 -1.72
N PRO A 43 7.99 -4.26 -1.80
CA PRO A 43 7.93 -3.09 -0.93
C PRO A 43 7.75 -3.45 0.55
N ILE A 44 7.04 -4.55 0.86
CA ILE A 44 6.87 -5.04 2.25
C ILE A 44 8.22 -5.48 2.82
N LEU A 45 8.99 -6.26 2.05
CA LEU A 45 10.31 -6.71 2.46
C LEU A 45 11.30 -5.55 2.58
N THR A 46 11.26 -4.58 1.66
CA THR A 46 12.09 -3.37 1.74
C THR A 46 11.74 -2.53 2.96
N ALA A 47 10.45 -2.32 3.25
CA ALA A 47 10.03 -1.58 4.44
C ALA A 47 10.47 -2.29 5.73
N LEU A 48 10.37 -3.63 5.77
CA LEU A 48 10.83 -4.41 6.92
C LEU A 48 12.36 -4.33 7.09
N ALA A 49 13.11 -4.44 6.00
CA ALA A 49 14.57 -4.33 6.03
C ALA A 49 15.03 -2.94 6.49
N LEU A 50 14.37 -1.88 6.05
CA LEU A 50 14.64 -0.51 6.50
C LEU A 50 14.33 -0.32 7.99
N ALA A 51 13.18 -0.83 8.44
CA ALA A 51 12.75 -0.71 9.82
C ALA A 51 13.70 -1.45 10.78
N VAL A 52 13.97 -2.73 10.50
CA VAL A 52 14.85 -3.57 11.33
C VAL A 52 16.30 -3.11 11.26
N GLY A 53 16.78 -2.69 10.08
CA GLY A 53 18.16 -2.21 9.90
C GLY A 53 18.46 -0.89 10.61
N ALA A 54 17.46 -0.04 10.82
CA ALA A 54 17.63 1.25 11.49
C ALA A 54 17.55 1.16 13.01
N GLU A 55 16.58 0.42 13.56
CA GLU A 55 16.24 0.50 14.99
C GLU A 55 15.92 -0.85 15.66
N GLY A 56 16.18 -1.98 14.98
CA GLY A 56 15.93 -3.32 15.52
C GLY A 56 14.47 -3.54 15.94
N TRP A 57 14.24 -3.88 17.21
CA TRP A 57 12.89 -4.12 17.73
C TRP A 57 11.99 -2.88 17.71
N ARG A 58 12.55 -1.68 17.92
CA ARG A 58 11.79 -0.41 17.83
C ARG A 58 11.33 -0.15 16.39
N GLY A 59 12.16 -0.55 15.43
CA GLY A 59 11.82 -0.53 14.01
C GLY A 59 10.56 -1.35 13.70
N LEU A 60 10.40 -2.54 14.30
CA LEU A 60 9.19 -3.36 14.09
C LEU A 60 7.92 -2.64 14.53
N VAL A 61 7.95 -1.92 15.66
CA VAL A 61 6.81 -1.13 16.14
C VAL A 61 6.48 0.00 15.15
N GLY A 62 7.51 0.69 14.65
CA GLY A 62 7.38 1.70 13.60
C GLY A 62 6.79 1.13 12.32
N TRP A 63 7.25 -0.05 11.90
CA TRP A 63 6.80 -0.77 10.71
C TRP A 63 5.31 -1.12 10.76
N PHE A 64 4.79 -1.57 11.91
CA PHE A 64 3.34 -1.77 12.08
C PHE A 64 2.58 -0.45 12.05
N GLY A 65 3.11 0.60 12.67
CA GLY A 65 2.50 1.93 12.66
C GLY A 65 2.39 2.52 11.24
N THR A 66 3.46 2.42 10.45
CA THR A 66 3.48 2.90 9.05
C THR A 66 2.58 2.04 8.14
N ALA A 67 2.46 0.73 8.42
CA ALA A 67 1.49 -0.14 7.74
C ALA A 67 0.04 0.33 7.95
N SER A 68 -0.34 0.63 9.20
CA SER A 68 -1.68 1.14 9.53
C SER A 68 -1.95 2.49 8.88
N LEU A 69 -1.00 3.41 8.95
CA LEU A 69 -1.13 4.74 8.34
C LEU A 69 -1.29 4.65 6.82
N ALA A 70 -0.46 3.83 6.15
CA ALA A 70 -0.57 3.57 4.73
C ALA A 70 -1.92 2.94 4.35
N GLY A 71 -2.45 2.04 5.18
CA GLY A 71 -3.79 1.48 5.04
C GLY A 71 -4.85 2.57 4.97
N LEU A 72 -4.85 3.50 5.93
CA LEU A 72 -5.78 4.63 5.95
C LEU A 72 -5.66 5.51 4.70
N LEU A 73 -4.43 5.81 4.25
CA LEU A 73 -4.18 6.61 3.06
C LEU A 73 -4.71 5.94 1.79
N VAL A 74 -4.41 4.65 1.61
CA VAL A 74 -4.86 3.87 0.44
C VAL A 74 -6.38 3.74 0.46
N THR A 75 -6.99 3.43 1.59
CA THR A 75 -8.46 3.36 1.72
C THR A 75 -9.09 4.71 1.39
N ALA A 76 -8.62 5.81 1.98
CA ALA A 76 -9.16 7.15 1.70
C ALA A 76 -9.01 7.53 0.22
N GLY A 77 -7.85 7.24 -0.39
CA GLY A 77 -7.60 7.48 -1.81
C GLY A 77 -8.54 6.66 -2.71
N LEU A 78 -8.69 5.36 -2.42
CA LEU A 78 -9.60 4.48 -3.16
C LEU A 78 -11.06 4.95 -2.99
N THR A 79 -11.52 5.23 -1.78
CA THR A 79 -12.87 5.73 -1.52
C THR A 79 -13.15 7.02 -2.29
N ARG A 80 -12.22 7.99 -2.28
CA ARG A 80 -12.36 9.24 -3.03
C ARG A 80 -12.43 9.00 -4.54
N THR A 81 -11.65 8.06 -5.04
CA THR A 81 -11.62 7.71 -6.47
C THR A 81 -12.93 7.04 -6.87
N MET A 82 -13.43 6.10 -6.05
CA MET A 82 -14.71 5.42 -6.25
C MET A 82 -15.88 6.41 -6.23
N GLN A 83 -15.91 7.35 -5.29
CA GLN A 83 -16.92 8.40 -5.24
C GLN A 83 -16.97 9.23 -6.53
N ARG A 84 -15.80 9.58 -7.09
CA ARG A 84 -15.74 10.32 -8.37
C ARG A 84 -16.24 9.49 -9.55
N HIS A 85 -16.03 8.18 -9.56
CA HIS A 85 -16.52 7.31 -10.61
C HIS A 85 -18.02 6.99 -10.48
N HIS A 86 -18.59 6.97 -9.27
CA HIS A 86 -20.03 6.77 -9.06
C HIS A 86 -20.90 7.99 -9.39
N LEU A 87 -20.32 9.19 -9.42
CA LEU A 87 -21.01 10.44 -9.78
C LEU A 87 -20.97 10.75 -11.29
N ARG A 88 -20.42 9.85 -12.11
CA ARG A 88 -20.43 9.92 -13.58
C ARG A 88 -21.29 8.79 -14.15
#